data_AF-A0A9W6T8T2-F1
#
_entry.id   AF-A0A9W6T8T2-F1
#
_cell.length_a   1.000
_cell.length_b   1.000
_cell.length_c   1.000
_cell.angle_alpha   90.00
_cell.angle_beta   90.00
_cell.angle_gamma   90.00
#
_symmetry.space_group_name_H-M   'P 1'
#
loop_
_entity.id
_entity.type
_entity.pdbx_description
1 polymer ?
#
loop_
_entity_poly.entity_id
_entity_poly.type
_entity_poly.pdbx_seq_one_letter_code
_entity_poly.pdbx_strand_id
1 'polypeptide(L)'
;MGFTGLCVGASLAGLKPICEFMTFNFAMQSIDHIINSAAKTYYMSGGKQPCNITFRGPNGAAAGVAAQHSQDYSGWYGSIPGLKVVSPFSSEDYKG
;
A
#
# COMPACT_ATOMS: atom_id res chain seq x y z
N MET A 1 2.54 -2.51 -11.90
CA MET A 1 1.15 -2.22 -12.32
C MET A 1 0.98 -0.73 -12.57
N GLY A 2 0.45 -0.33 -13.74
CA GLY A 2 0.32 1.09 -14.11
C GLY A 2 -0.69 1.87 -13.26
N PHE A 3 -1.73 1.22 -12.73
CA PHE A 3 -2.74 1.90 -11.92
C PHE A 3 -2.19 2.42 -10.57
N THR A 4 -1.19 1.76 -9.99
CA THR A 4 -0.56 2.23 -8.74
C THR A 4 0.11 3.57 -8.95
N GLY A 5 0.85 3.74 -10.06
CA GLY A 5 1.46 5.02 -10.44
C GLY A 5 0.41 6.10 -10.71
N LEU A 6 -0.70 5.74 -11.37
CA LEU A 6 -1.84 6.63 -11.57
C LEU A 6 -2.43 7.12 -10.25
N CYS A 7 -2.69 6.21 -9.28
CA CYS A 7 -3.21 6.59 -7.97
C CYS A 7 -2.22 7.45 -7.19
N VAL A 8 -0.91 7.16 -7.25
CA VAL A 8 0.10 8.02 -6.64
C VAL A 8 0.09 9.41 -7.27
N GLY A 9 0.07 9.51 -8.60
CA GLY A 9 -0.04 10.79 -9.30
C GLY A 9 -1.31 11.56 -8.92
N ALA A 10 -2.46 10.89 -8.85
CA ALA A 10 -3.71 11.47 -8.38
C ALA A 10 -3.62 11.98 -6.94
N SER A 11 -2.92 11.25 -6.06
CA SER A 11 -2.68 11.66 -4.68
C SER A 11 -1.79 12.90 -4.58
N LEU A 12 -0.72 12.95 -5.38
CA LEU A 12 0.16 14.10 -5.48
C LEU A 12 -0.56 15.33 -6.08
N ALA A 13 -1.56 15.12 -6.92
CA ALA A 13 -2.45 16.18 -7.42
C ALA A 13 -3.53 16.61 -6.39
N GLY A 14 -3.52 16.07 -5.17
CA GLY A 14 -4.38 16.49 -4.07
C GLY A 14 -5.61 15.61 -3.82
N LEU A 15 -5.81 14.52 -4.58
CA LEU A 15 -6.87 13.55 -4.32
C LEU A 15 -6.51 12.58 -3.18
N LYS A 16 -7.50 11.81 -2.71
CA LYS A 16 -7.34 10.79 -1.66
C LYS A 16 -7.72 9.40 -2.18
N PRO A 17 -6.95 8.83 -3.13
CA PRO A 17 -7.32 7.58 -3.77
C PRO A 17 -7.17 6.38 -2.83
N ILE A 18 -8.04 5.39 -3.04
CA ILE A 18 -7.93 4.06 -2.46
C ILE A 18 -7.55 3.11 -3.60
N CYS A 19 -6.33 2.59 -3.54
CA CYS A 19 -5.74 1.70 -4.54
C CYS A 19 -5.84 0.25 -4.04
N GLU A 20 -6.70 -0.55 -4.67
CA GLU A 20 -6.94 -1.94 -4.28
C GLU A 20 -6.13 -2.92 -5.13
N PHE A 21 -5.46 -3.85 -4.47
CA PHE A 21 -4.78 -4.99 -5.08
C PHE A 21 -5.59 -6.26 -4.83
N MET A 22 -5.63 -7.16 -5.81
CA MET A 22 -6.21 -8.49 -5.65
C MET A 22 -5.59 -9.26 -4.47
N THR A 23 -4.29 -9.09 -4.25
CA THR A 23 -3.54 -9.54 -3.06
C THR A 23 -2.26 -8.72 -2.94
N PHE A 24 -1.79 -8.48 -1.72
CA PHE A 24 -0.52 -7.79 -1.48
C PHE A 24 0.70 -8.54 -2.03
N ASN A 25 0.59 -9.84 -2.29
CA ASN A 25 1.62 -10.60 -2.99
C ASN A 25 1.95 -10.00 -4.36
N PHE A 26 0.94 -9.49 -5.08
CA PHE A 26 1.12 -8.88 -6.40
C PHE A 26 1.40 -7.37 -6.33
N ALA A 27 1.20 -6.73 -5.17
CA ALA A 27 1.59 -5.34 -4.96
C ALA A 27 3.11 -5.13 -5.13
N MET A 28 3.91 -6.19 -4.93
CA MET A 28 5.35 -6.22 -5.19
C MET A 28 5.70 -5.86 -6.65
N GLN A 29 4.80 -6.06 -7.62
CA GLN A 29 5.01 -5.63 -9.01
C GLN A 29 4.93 -4.10 -9.22
N SER A 30 4.45 -3.36 -8.22
CA SER A 30 4.32 -1.90 -8.22
C SER A 30 5.03 -1.26 -7.03
N ILE A 31 5.98 -1.97 -6.46
CA ILE A 31 6.67 -1.62 -5.22
C ILE A 31 7.39 -0.27 -5.29
N ASP A 32 7.90 0.09 -6.46
CA ASP A 32 8.56 1.36 -6.70
C ASP A 32 7.61 2.56 -6.48
N HIS A 33 6.37 2.45 -6.95
CA HIS A 33 5.35 3.48 -6.70
C HIS A 33 4.90 3.53 -5.24
N ILE A 34 4.84 2.38 -4.56
CA ILE A 34 4.48 2.33 -3.13
C ILE A 34 5.60 2.95 -2.27
N ILE A 35 6.84 2.59 -2.54
CA ILE A 35 7.99 2.96 -1.70
C ILE A 35 8.61 4.26 -2.19
N ASN A 36 9.26 4.23 -3.35
CA ASN A 36 10.11 5.33 -3.80
C ASN A 36 9.29 6.55 -4.20
N SER A 37 8.08 6.34 -4.74
CA SER A 37 7.14 7.44 -4.96
C SER A 37 6.38 7.77 -3.67
N ALA A 38 5.36 7.01 -3.29
CA ALA A 38 4.41 7.43 -2.25
C ALA A 38 5.04 7.62 -0.86
N ALA A 39 5.80 6.65 -0.36
CA ALA A 39 6.34 6.69 1.00
C ALA A 39 7.39 7.80 1.21
N LYS A 40 8.18 8.11 0.17
CA LYS A 40 9.31 9.04 0.31
C LYS A 40 8.99 10.49 -0.06
N THR A 41 7.98 10.76 -0.90
CA THR A 41 7.72 12.12 -1.40
C THR A 41 7.58 13.16 -0.29
N TYR A 42 6.88 12.84 0.80
CA TYR A 42 6.68 13.80 1.89
C TYR A 42 8.01 14.23 2.53
N TYR A 43 8.89 13.26 2.80
CA TYR A 43 10.22 13.54 3.33
C TYR A 43 11.10 14.27 2.32
N MET A 44 11.16 13.80 1.07
CA MET A 44 12.01 14.39 0.02
C MET A 44 11.60 15.83 -0.35
N SER A 45 10.32 16.16 -0.20
CA SER A 45 9.80 17.51 -0.44
C SER A 45 9.99 18.46 0.75
N GLY A 46 10.63 18.01 1.85
CA GLY A 46 10.76 18.78 3.08
C GLY A 46 9.40 19.07 3.74
N GLY A 47 8.45 18.13 3.63
CA GLY A 47 7.11 18.25 4.20
C GLY A 47 6.11 19.05 3.37
N LYS A 48 6.45 19.43 2.14
CA LYS A 48 5.59 20.28 1.28
C LYS A 48 4.57 19.51 0.46
N GLN A 49 4.91 18.30 0.03
CA GLN A 49 4.10 17.51 -0.89
C GLN A 49 3.60 16.23 -0.19
N PRO A 50 2.36 16.21 0.34
CA PRO A 50 1.79 15.00 0.89
C PRO A 50 1.39 14.02 -0.23
N CYS A 51 1.41 12.72 0.10
CA CYS A 51 0.87 11.64 -0.73
C CYS A 51 -0.16 10.86 0.11
N ASN A 52 -1.39 11.37 0.13
CA ASN A 52 -2.52 10.81 0.89
C ASN A 52 -3.20 9.67 0.11
N ILE A 53 -2.57 8.50 0.06
CA ILE A 53 -3.08 7.32 -0.63
C ILE A 53 -3.25 6.16 0.34
N THR A 54 -4.31 5.37 0.17
CA THR A 54 -4.50 4.11 0.88
C THR A 54 -4.32 2.95 -0.10
N PHE A 55 -3.32 2.10 0.18
CA PHE A 55 -3.15 0.82 -0.51
C PHE A 55 -3.84 -0.27 0.31
N ARG A 56 -4.74 -1.05 -0.31
CA ARG A 56 -5.46 -2.13 0.37
C ARG A 56 -5.54 -3.39 -0.47
N GLY A 57 -5.77 -4.51 0.20
CA GLY A 57 -5.90 -5.82 -0.40
C GLY A 57 -5.71 -6.93 0.63
N PRO A 58 -6.11 -8.17 0.32
CA PRO A 58 -5.82 -9.33 1.15
C PRO A 58 -4.30 -9.55 1.31
N ASN A 59 -3.87 -9.95 2.51
CA ASN A 59 -2.48 -10.27 2.86
C ASN A 59 -2.44 -11.46 3.83
N GLY A 60 -1.43 -12.32 3.71
CA GLY A 60 -1.33 -13.55 4.49
C GLY A 60 -2.08 -14.74 3.88
N ALA A 61 -2.21 -15.82 4.64
CA ALA A 61 -2.71 -17.10 4.16
C ALA A 61 -4.21 -17.06 3.81
N ALA A 62 -4.57 -17.65 2.67
CA ALA A 62 -5.95 -17.89 2.27
C ALA A 62 -6.14 -19.34 1.78
N ALA A 63 -7.37 -19.85 1.87
CA ALA A 63 -7.66 -21.24 1.54
C ALA A 63 -7.56 -21.48 0.02
N GLY A 64 -6.77 -22.49 -0.37
CA GLY A 64 -6.76 -23.00 -1.75
C GLY A 64 -6.03 -22.14 -2.79
N VAL A 65 -5.24 -21.14 -2.39
CA VAL A 65 -4.61 -20.18 -3.33
C VAL A 65 -3.08 -20.34 -3.50
N ALA A 66 -2.50 -21.37 -2.89
CA ALA A 66 -1.07 -21.73 -2.97
C ALA A 66 -0.09 -20.61 -2.51
N ALA A 67 1.21 -20.85 -2.72
CA ALA A 67 2.28 -20.04 -2.14
C ALA A 67 2.28 -18.57 -2.62
N GLN A 68 1.96 -18.32 -3.89
CA GLN A 68 2.00 -16.98 -4.49
C GLN A 68 0.90 -16.02 -3.99
N HIS A 69 -0.08 -16.51 -3.23
CA HIS A 69 -1.18 -15.71 -2.69
C HIS A 69 -1.23 -15.75 -1.16
N SER A 70 -0.22 -16.33 -0.50
CA SER A 70 -0.30 -16.67 0.94
C SER A 70 0.79 -16.02 1.79
N GLN A 71 1.72 -15.26 1.20
CA GLN A 71 2.76 -14.60 1.97
C GLN A 71 2.18 -13.41 2.74
N ASP A 72 2.67 -13.23 3.97
CA ASP A 72 2.40 -12.06 4.79
C ASP A 72 3.54 -11.04 4.62
N TYR A 73 3.21 -9.87 4.06
CA TYR A 73 4.13 -8.76 3.85
C TYR A 73 4.03 -7.65 4.90
N SER A 74 3.21 -7.80 5.96
CA SER A 74 3.01 -6.76 6.98
C SER A 74 4.33 -6.37 7.64
N GLY A 75 5.17 -7.34 8.01
CA GLY A 75 6.49 -7.07 8.61
C GLY A 75 7.44 -6.37 7.63
N TRP A 76 7.42 -6.77 6.35
CA TRP A 76 8.29 -6.19 5.33
C TRP A 76 7.92 -4.73 5.05
N TYR A 77 6.64 -4.44 4.77
CA TYR A 77 6.17 -3.06 4.58
C TYR A 77 6.29 -2.23 5.87
N GLY A 78 6.10 -2.84 7.04
CA GLY A 78 6.24 -2.17 8.34
C GLY A 78 7.68 -1.70 8.61
N SER A 79 8.68 -2.33 7.97
CA SER A 79 10.08 -1.92 8.05
C SER A 79 10.43 -0.71 7.16
N ILE A 80 9.51 -0.27 6.29
CA ILE A 80 9.77 0.81 5.31
C ILE A 80 9.39 2.18 5.90
N PRO A 81 10.35 3.10 6.09
CA PRO A 81 10.03 4.44 6.59
C PRO A 81 9.13 5.22 5.64
N GLY A 82 8.13 5.90 6.18
CA GLY A 82 7.14 6.69 5.43
C GLY A 82 5.84 5.95 5.14
N LEU A 83 5.79 4.63 5.34
CA LEU A 83 4.54 3.87 5.30
C LEU A 83 3.92 3.76 6.69
N LYS A 84 2.59 3.72 6.72
CA LYS A 84 1.79 3.26 7.87
C LYS A 84 1.14 1.95 7.45
N VAL A 85 1.40 0.89 8.19
CA VAL A 85 0.90 -0.46 7.88
C VAL A 85 -0.08 -0.88 8.95
N VAL A 86 -1.28 -1.29 8.54
CA VAL A 86 -2.36 -1.72 9.43
C VAL A 86 -2.86 -3.08 8.94
N SER A 87 -3.00 -4.02 9.87
CA SER A 87 -3.58 -5.35 9.62
C SER A 87 -4.76 -5.56 10.59
N PRO A 88 -5.99 -5.21 10.19
CA PRO A 88 -7.17 -5.35 11.03
C PRO A 88 -7.58 -6.83 11.18
N PHE A 89 -8.18 -7.18 12.33
CA PHE A 89 -8.62 -8.55 12.63
C PHE A 89 -10.15 -8.68 12.63
N SER A 90 -10.86 -7.72 13.22
CA SER A 90 -12.32 -7.74 13.34
C SER A 90 -13.01 -6.79 12.35
N SER A 91 -14.33 -6.94 12.21
CA SER A 91 -15.15 -6.01 11.41
C SER A 91 -15.19 -4.60 11.99
N GLU A 92 -15.08 -4.48 13.33
CA GLU A 92 -14.97 -3.19 14.02
C GLU A 92 -13.64 -2.51 13.69
N ASP A 93 -12.52 -3.25 13.78
CA ASP A 93 -11.19 -2.74 13.41
C ASP A 93 -11.13 -2.31 11.93
N TYR A 94 -11.82 -3.03 11.05
CA TYR A 94 -11.86 -2.73 9.62
C TYR A 94 -12.67 -1.48 9.29
N LYS A 95 -13.69 -1.16 10.11
CA LYS A 95 -14.50 0.04 9.96
C LYS A 95 -13.74 1.31 10.37
N GLY A 96 -12.95 1.20 11.45
CA GLY A 96 -12.23 2.32 12.07
C GLY A 96 -13.06 3.11 13.07
#